data_AF-A0A1D6P8K3-F1
#
_entry.id   AF-A0A1D6P8K3-F1
#
_cell.length_a   1.000
_cell.length_b   1.000
_cell.length_c   1.000
_cell.angle_alpha   90.00
_cell.angle_beta   90.00
_cell.angle_gamma   90.00
#
_symmetry.space_group_name_H-M   'P 1'
#
loop_
_entity.id
_entity.type
_entity.pdbx_description
1 polymer ?
#
loop_
_entity_poly.entity_id
_entity_poly.type
_entity_poly.pdbx_seq_one_letter_code
_entity_poly.pdbx_strand_id
1 'polypeptide(L)'
;MAFSSPASARPQRSPDEVEDIILRKILLVSLTPLANPGPAVAYLELTAAELLSESRPLLALRDAAERLLIDRLSLPDPPAGSPTPFAFLVSAFRRAADEARKISTIRDAALRARLAASIAHLRALILSYARIVAGNPDTFPSQPGAQHPAAELLVFLLAEAADPLDPTPGPGAPPPPGFIDEFFSGADYDSIETAMGELYELLRQSVDKVSALGDFQRPLRVLRRLVGIPNCAKALVNHPKWIPKNQIMFIGEGRVMELYSVLGAFFHVSAIRDREFASKPDVGQQCFSEASSRRPADLLSSFTTIKSVMNGLYDGLKDILLTLLKNLDTREKVLEYIAEVINKNASRSGMQVDPLKCASSGI
;
A
#
# COMPACT_ATOMS: atom_id res chain seq x y z
N MET A 1 21.77 -66.70 -19.80
CA MET A 1 21.74 -65.42 -20.53
C MET A 1 20.58 -64.61 -19.98
N ALA A 2 20.87 -63.63 -19.12
CA ALA A 2 19.86 -62.72 -18.58
C ALA A 2 19.85 -61.45 -19.44
N PHE A 3 18.73 -61.22 -20.14
CA PHE A 3 18.48 -59.97 -20.84
C PHE A 3 18.21 -58.87 -19.80
N SER A 4 19.08 -57.87 -19.75
CA SER A 4 18.84 -56.63 -19.03
C SER A 4 18.01 -55.70 -19.93
N SER A 5 16.79 -55.39 -19.50
CA SER A 5 15.98 -54.33 -20.11
C SER A 5 16.63 -52.98 -19.84
N PRO A 6 16.73 -52.07 -20.83
CA PRO A 6 17.23 -50.73 -20.59
C PRO A 6 16.20 -49.96 -19.74
N ALA A 7 16.67 -49.39 -18.63
CA ALA A 7 15.88 -48.44 -17.85
C ALA A 7 15.47 -47.28 -18.76
N SER A 8 14.16 -47.05 -18.91
CA SER A 8 13.61 -45.93 -19.66
C SER A 8 14.14 -44.62 -19.06
N ALA A 9 15.03 -43.94 -19.79
CA ALA A 9 15.46 -42.60 -19.44
C ALA A 9 14.22 -41.69 -19.37
N ARG A 10 14.01 -41.01 -18.23
CA ARG A 10 12.94 -40.01 -18.11
C ARG A 10 13.12 -38.99 -19.25
N PRO A 11 12.05 -38.60 -19.97
CA PRO A 11 12.17 -37.62 -21.04
C PRO A 11 12.75 -36.33 -20.46
N GLN A 12 13.88 -35.89 -21.02
CA GLN A 12 14.48 -34.60 -20.68
C GLN A 12 13.60 -33.51 -21.29
N ARG A 13 13.01 -32.67 -20.44
CA ARG A 13 12.22 -31.52 -20.88
C ARG A 13 13.12 -30.51 -21.58
N SER A 14 12.61 -29.88 -22.64
CA SER A 14 13.34 -28.80 -23.31
C SER A 14 13.40 -27.54 -22.42
N PRO A 15 14.36 -26.62 -22.64
CA PRO A 15 14.41 -25.34 -21.91
C PRO A 15 13.10 -24.54 -22.01
N ASP A 16 12.47 -24.55 -23.18
CA ASP A 16 11.22 -23.83 -23.46
C ASP A 16 10.05 -24.44 -22.69
N GLU A 17 9.99 -25.77 -22.58
CA GLU A 17 8.99 -26.48 -21.77
C GLU A 17 9.15 -26.18 -20.27
N VAL A 18 10.39 -26.06 -19.78
CA VAL A 18 10.64 -25.72 -18.38
C VAL A 18 10.24 -24.27 -18.10
N GLU A 19 10.54 -23.35 -19.01
CA GLU A 19 10.12 -21.95 -18.92
C GLU A 19 8.60 -21.82 -18.90
N ASP A 20 7.93 -22.48 -19.84
CA ASP A 20 6.47 -22.55 -19.93
C ASP A 20 5.82 -23.04 -18.63
N ILE A 21 6.32 -24.13 -18.05
CA ILE A 21 5.81 -24.64 -16.77
C ILE A 21 5.92 -23.60 -15.65
N ILE A 22 7.03 -22.85 -15.60
CA ILE A 22 7.28 -21.86 -14.55
C ILE A 22 6.36 -20.65 -14.72
N LEU A 23 6.27 -20.07 -15.93
CA LEU A 23 5.45 -18.89 -16.16
C LEU A 23 3.96 -19.20 -15.97
N ARG A 24 3.48 -20.37 -16.45
CA ARG A 24 2.11 -20.84 -16.19
C ARG A 24 1.80 -20.99 -14.71
N LYS A 25 2.76 -21.45 -13.92
CA LYS A 25 2.59 -21.62 -12.47
C LYS A 25 2.59 -20.29 -11.72
N ILE A 26 3.38 -19.32 -12.14
CA ILE A 26 3.38 -17.97 -11.55
C ILE A 26 2.06 -17.26 -11.83
N LEU A 27 1.55 -17.35 -13.06
CA LEU A 27 0.31 -16.69 -13.48
C LEU A 27 -0.96 -17.51 -13.21
N LEU A 28 -0.84 -18.80 -12.87
CA LEU A 28 -1.95 -19.73 -12.76
C LEU A 28 -2.80 -19.73 -14.04
N VAL A 29 -2.15 -20.03 -15.16
CA VAL A 29 -2.77 -20.01 -16.50
C VAL A 29 -2.51 -21.30 -17.27
N SER A 30 -3.36 -21.58 -18.24
CA SER A 30 -3.24 -22.68 -19.20
C SER A 30 -3.52 -22.15 -20.61
N LEU A 31 -2.73 -22.60 -21.59
CA LEU A 31 -2.92 -22.33 -23.03
C LEU A 31 -3.67 -23.46 -23.74
N THR A 32 -4.04 -24.51 -23.01
CA THR A 32 -4.87 -25.61 -23.51
C THR A 32 -6.10 -25.79 -22.63
N PRO A 33 -7.24 -26.22 -23.20
CA PRO A 33 -8.43 -26.54 -22.43
C PRO A 33 -8.12 -27.54 -21.31
N LEU A 34 -8.55 -27.23 -20.09
CA LEU A 34 -8.33 -28.10 -18.93
C LEU A 34 -9.46 -29.13 -18.84
N ALA A 35 -9.12 -30.42 -18.83
CA ALA A 35 -10.10 -31.49 -18.65
C ALA A 35 -10.76 -31.46 -17.26
N ASN A 36 -10.03 -31.00 -16.24
CA ASN A 36 -10.51 -30.72 -14.89
C ASN A 36 -9.95 -29.35 -14.47
N PRO A 37 -10.69 -28.24 -14.69
CA PRO A 37 -10.24 -26.93 -14.27
C PRO A 37 -10.23 -26.88 -12.73
N GLY A 38 -9.04 -26.89 -12.13
CA GLY A 38 -8.92 -26.45 -10.75
C GLY A 38 -9.37 -24.98 -10.67
N PRO A 39 -10.05 -24.55 -9.60
CA PRO A 39 -10.71 -23.24 -9.53
C PRO A 39 -9.76 -22.05 -9.68
N ALA A 40 -8.44 -22.26 -9.60
CA ALA A 40 -7.43 -21.21 -9.62
C ALA A 40 -6.71 -21.03 -10.98
N VAL A 41 -6.71 -22.05 -11.85
CA VAL A 41 -5.95 -22.00 -13.12
C VAL A 41 -6.89 -21.63 -14.26
N ALA A 42 -6.65 -20.49 -14.90
CA ALA A 42 -7.49 -20.00 -15.98
C ALA A 42 -7.01 -20.47 -17.35
N TYR A 43 -7.94 -20.88 -18.21
CA TYR A 43 -7.66 -21.11 -19.63
C TYR A 43 -7.66 -19.76 -20.36
N LEU A 44 -6.57 -19.45 -21.05
CA LEU A 44 -6.38 -18.22 -21.81
C LEU A 44 -6.68 -18.48 -23.29
N GLU A 45 -7.97 -18.49 -23.62
CA GLU A 45 -8.44 -18.81 -24.98
C GLU A 45 -7.97 -17.78 -26.01
N LEU A 46 -8.02 -16.49 -25.68
CA LEU A 46 -7.61 -15.41 -26.58
C LEU A 46 -6.12 -15.49 -26.88
N THR A 47 -5.28 -15.59 -25.85
CA THR A 47 -3.82 -15.74 -26.04
C THR A 47 -3.49 -17.02 -26.80
N ALA A 48 -4.19 -18.13 -26.55
CA ALA A 48 -3.97 -19.37 -27.28
C ALA A 48 -4.31 -19.22 -28.77
N ALA A 49 -5.43 -18.56 -29.10
CA ALA A 49 -5.83 -18.28 -30.48
C ALA A 49 -4.81 -17.38 -31.20
N GLU A 50 -4.33 -16.32 -30.54
CA GLU A 50 -3.30 -15.43 -31.09
C GLU A 50 -2.00 -16.18 -31.40
N LEU A 51 -1.49 -16.99 -30.47
CA LEU A 51 -0.27 -17.78 -30.68
C LEU A 51 -0.41 -18.74 -31.87
N LEU A 52 -1.56 -19.42 -31.99
CA LEU A 52 -1.83 -20.30 -33.13
C LEU A 52 -1.89 -19.52 -34.45
N SER A 53 -2.46 -18.31 -34.45
CA SER A 53 -2.52 -17.45 -35.65
C SER A 53 -1.13 -16.97 -36.09
N GLU A 54 -0.21 -16.73 -35.15
CA GLU A 54 1.18 -16.38 -35.40
C GLU A 54 2.05 -17.61 -35.77
N SER A 55 1.47 -18.81 -35.88
CA SER A 55 2.20 -20.09 -36.06
C SER A 55 3.22 -20.37 -34.95
N ARG A 56 2.97 -19.89 -33.73
CA ARG A 56 3.82 -20.09 -32.55
C ARG A 56 3.33 -21.29 -31.73
N PRO A 57 4.24 -21.98 -31.01
CA PRO A 57 3.84 -23.05 -30.12
C PRO A 57 3.01 -22.50 -28.94
N LEU A 58 2.08 -23.32 -28.43
CA LEU A 58 1.26 -23.02 -27.25
C LEU A 58 2.08 -23.14 -25.95
N LEU A 59 3.12 -22.33 -25.84
CA LEU A 59 4.03 -22.27 -24.70
C LEU A 59 4.04 -20.86 -24.10
N ALA A 60 3.96 -20.78 -22.77
CA ALA A 60 4.09 -19.55 -22.04
C ALA A 60 5.56 -19.14 -21.93
N LEU A 61 6.07 -18.45 -22.94
CA LEU A 61 7.44 -17.97 -23.00
C LEU A 61 7.54 -16.49 -22.60
N ARG A 62 8.75 -16.03 -22.26
CA ARG A 62 9.02 -14.65 -21.82
C ARG A 62 8.50 -13.58 -22.76
N ASP A 63 8.57 -13.79 -24.06
CA ASP A 63 8.11 -12.85 -25.10
C ASP A 63 6.57 -12.74 -25.18
N ALA A 64 5.84 -13.75 -24.68
CA ALA A 64 4.39 -13.72 -24.54
C ALA A 64 3.91 -13.32 -23.13
N ALA A 65 4.83 -13.04 -22.20
CA ALA A 65 4.53 -12.84 -20.78
C ALA A 65 3.51 -11.72 -20.51
N GLU A 66 3.62 -10.60 -21.23
CA GLU A 66 2.70 -9.47 -21.10
C GLU A 66 1.30 -9.83 -21.61
N ARG A 67 1.19 -10.47 -22.77
CA ARG A 67 -0.09 -10.93 -23.34
C ARG A 67 -0.81 -11.90 -22.40
N LEU A 68 -0.07 -12.87 -21.86
CA LEU A 68 -0.57 -13.82 -20.87
C LEU A 68 -1.09 -13.11 -19.61
N LEU A 69 -0.38 -12.09 -19.14
CA LEU A 69 -0.79 -11.33 -17.95
C LEU A 69 -2.06 -10.52 -18.23
N ILE A 70 -2.13 -9.81 -19.36
CA ILE A 70 -3.30 -9.02 -19.75
C ILE A 70 -4.53 -9.91 -19.89
N ASP A 71 -4.44 -11.01 -20.64
CA ASP A 71 -5.57 -11.93 -20.85
C ASP A 71 -6.04 -12.51 -19.51
N ARG A 72 -5.09 -12.89 -18.64
CA ARG A 72 -5.42 -13.38 -17.28
C ARG A 72 -6.13 -12.35 -16.41
N LEU A 73 -5.78 -11.07 -16.53
CA LEU A 73 -6.44 -9.99 -15.79
C LEU A 73 -7.77 -9.59 -16.43
N SER A 74 -7.94 -9.82 -17.73
CA SER A 74 -9.11 -9.41 -18.52
C SER A 74 -10.22 -10.47 -18.60
N LEU A 75 -10.10 -11.56 -17.84
CA LEU A 75 -11.08 -12.64 -17.87
C LEU A 75 -12.48 -12.13 -17.51
N PRO A 76 -13.50 -12.43 -18.34
CA PRO A 76 -14.86 -12.00 -18.08
C PRO A 76 -15.44 -12.76 -16.88
N ASP A 77 -16.33 -12.09 -16.14
CA ASP A 77 -17.16 -12.65 -15.06
C ASP A 77 -16.39 -13.54 -14.05
N PRO A 78 -15.45 -12.96 -13.28
CA PRO A 78 -14.69 -13.73 -12.31
C PRO A 78 -15.62 -14.44 -11.30
N PRO A 79 -15.49 -15.77 -11.10
CA PRO A 79 -16.32 -16.53 -10.17
C PRO A 79 -16.39 -15.88 -8.78
N ALA A 80 -17.52 -16.01 -8.09
CA ALA A 80 -17.69 -15.57 -6.70
C ALA A 80 -16.50 -16.02 -5.82
N GLY A 81 -15.82 -15.07 -5.16
CA GLY A 81 -14.63 -15.35 -4.34
C GLY A 81 -13.29 -15.38 -5.09
N SER A 82 -13.27 -15.04 -6.39
CA SER A 82 -12.02 -14.80 -7.11
C SER A 82 -11.26 -13.59 -6.53
N PRO A 83 -9.91 -13.64 -6.50
CA PRO A 83 -9.14 -12.49 -6.05
C PRO A 83 -9.35 -11.29 -6.98
N THR A 84 -9.30 -10.08 -6.41
CA THR A 84 -9.24 -8.84 -7.21
C THR A 84 -7.99 -8.85 -8.10
N PRO A 85 -7.96 -8.07 -9.20
CA PRO A 85 -6.76 -7.95 -10.04
C PRO A 85 -5.50 -7.63 -9.23
N PHE A 86 -5.59 -6.70 -8.26
CA PHE A 86 -4.48 -6.35 -7.39
C PHE A 86 -4.03 -7.51 -6.49
N ALA A 87 -4.97 -8.17 -5.79
CA ALA A 87 -4.67 -9.31 -4.93
C ALA A 87 -4.04 -10.49 -5.72
N PHE A 88 -4.50 -10.68 -6.96
CA PHE A 88 -3.90 -11.64 -7.89
C PHE A 88 -2.45 -11.30 -8.22
N LEU A 89 -2.16 -10.03 -8.56
CA LEU A 89 -0.82 -9.54 -8.89
C LEU A 89 0.14 -9.67 -7.70
N VAL A 90 -0.29 -9.29 -6.49
CA VAL A 90 0.47 -9.49 -5.25
C VAL A 90 0.78 -10.97 -5.03
N SER A 91 -0.21 -11.84 -5.24
CA SER A 91 -0.01 -13.28 -5.12
C SER A 91 0.91 -13.85 -6.20
N ALA A 92 0.85 -13.32 -7.44
CA ALA A 92 1.73 -13.70 -8.54
C ALA A 92 3.17 -13.28 -8.25
N PHE A 93 3.37 -12.10 -7.68
CA PHE A 93 4.68 -11.62 -7.24
C PHE A 93 5.32 -12.54 -6.18
N ARG A 94 4.53 -13.00 -5.22
CA ARG A 94 4.98 -14.02 -4.25
C ARG A 94 5.37 -15.33 -4.93
N ARG A 95 4.52 -15.84 -5.84
CA ARG A 95 4.80 -17.06 -6.60
C ARG A 95 6.08 -16.93 -7.44
N ALA A 96 6.33 -15.77 -8.04
CA ALA A 96 7.55 -15.49 -8.77
C ALA A 96 8.79 -15.61 -7.87
N ALA A 97 8.74 -15.06 -6.65
CA ALA A 97 9.83 -15.21 -5.68
C ALA A 97 10.02 -16.68 -5.23
N ASP A 98 8.94 -17.42 -5.05
CA ASP A 98 9.00 -18.85 -4.72
C ASP A 98 9.66 -19.68 -5.83
N GLU A 99 9.30 -19.44 -7.09
CA GLU A 99 9.92 -20.13 -8.22
C GLU A 99 11.37 -19.69 -8.43
N ALA A 100 11.70 -18.41 -8.22
CA ALA A 100 13.08 -17.92 -8.24
C ALA A 100 13.97 -18.67 -7.24
N ARG A 101 13.46 -18.94 -6.03
CA ARG A 101 14.16 -19.77 -5.04
C ARG A 101 14.33 -21.21 -5.50
N LYS A 102 13.31 -21.81 -6.13
CA LYS A 102 13.36 -23.21 -6.60
C LYS A 102 14.38 -23.39 -7.72
N ILE A 103 14.45 -22.47 -8.67
CA ILE A 103 15.40 -22.58 -9.78
C ILE A 103 16.87 -22.45 -9.33
N SER A 104 17.14 -21.91 -8.13
CA SER A 104 18.50 -21.86 -7.58
C SER A 104 19.14 -23.25 -7.42
N THR A 105 18.32 -24.29 -7.30
CA THR A 105 18.75 -25.69 -7.17
C THR A 105 19.09 -26.35 -8.52
N ILE A 106 18.80 -25.69 -9.65
CA ILE A 106 19.08 -26.22 -10.99
C ILE A 106 20.58 -26.19 -11.25
N ARG A 107 21.14 -27.36 -11.56
CA ARG A 107 22.58 -27.54 -11.82
C ARG A 107 23.04 -26.85 -13.09
N ASP A 108 22.26 -26.96 -14.16
CA ASP A 108 22.55 -26.30 -15.44
C ASP A 108 22.52 -24.77 -15.28
N ALA A 109 23.68 -24.14 -15.48
CA ALA A 109 23.85 -22.70 -15.33
C ALA A 109 23.16 -21.89 -16.43
N ALA A 110 23.15 -22.39 -17.67
CA ALA A 110 22.54 -21.68 -18.80
C ALA A 110 21.02 -21.68 -18.66
N LEU A 111 20.43 -22.84 -18.35
CA LEU A 111 19.00 -22.95 -18.07
C LEU A 111 18.62 -22.09 -16.86
N ARG A 112 19.38 -22.15 -15.77
CA ARG A 112 19.12 -21.34 -14.56
C ARG A 112 19.13 -19.84 -14.87
N ALA A 113 20.12 -19.35 -15.62
CA ALA A 113 20.21 -17.94 -15.99
C ALA A 113 19.04 -17.50 -16.88
N ARG A 114 18.64 -18.34 -17.84
CA ARG A 114 17.47 -18.11 -18.69
C ARG A 114 16.19 -17.97 -17.86
N LEU A 115 15.91 -18.95 -16.99
CA LEU A 115 14.72 -18.95 -16.15
C LEU A 115 14.71 -17.76 -15.17
N ALA A 116 15.86 -17.42 -14.59
CA ALA A 116 15.98 -16.24 -13.74
C ALA A 116 15.63 -14.95 -14.50
N ALA A 117 16.08 -14.81 -15.75
CA ALA A 117 15.74 -13.66 -16.59
C ALA A 117 14.24 -13.62 -16.93
N SER A 118 13.60 -14.76 -17.23
CA SER A 118 12.16 -14.82 -17.51
C SER A 118 11.32 -14.50 -16.27
N ILE A 119 11.69 -15.00 -15.09
CA ILE A 119 11.02 -14.68 -13.82
C ILE A 119 11.20 -13.20 -13.48
N ALA A 120 12.41 -12.64 -13.63
CA ALA A 120 12.68 -11.24 -13.37
C ALA A 120 11.87 -10.32 -14.30
N HIS A 121 11.79 -10.66 -15.59
CA HIS A 121 10.97 -9.94 -16.55
C HIS A 121 9.48 -9.97 -16.18
N LEU A 122 8.94 -11.16 -15.86
CA LEU A 122 7.55 -11.29 -15.45
C LEU A 122 7.26 -10.55 -14.14
N ARG A 123 8.19 -10.56 -13.17
CA ARG A 123 8.07 -9.82 -11.91
C ARG A 123 7.98 -8.31 -12.14
N ALA A 124 8.79 -7.77 -13.05
CA ALA A 124 8.74 -6.36 -13.44
C ALA A 124 7.39 -5.99 -14.07
N LEU A 125 6.86 -6.85 -14.96
CA LEU A 125 5.52 -6.68 -15.54
C LEU A 125 4.43 -6.70 -14.45
N ILE A 126 4.47 -7.68 -13.54
CA ILE A 126 3.52 -7.78 -12.42
C ILE A 126 3.51 -6.50 -11.58
N LEU A 127 4.68 -5.93 -11.26
CA LEU A 127 4.76 -4.67 -10.52
C LEU A 127 4.20 -3.49 -11.30
N SER A 128 4.49 -3.39 -12.60
CA SER A 128 3.98 -2.33 -13.45
C SER A 128 2.44 -2.36 -13.52
N TYR A 129 1.86 -3.53 -13.77
CA TYR A 129 0.41 -3.71 -13.76
C TYR A 129 -0.20 -3.52 -12.37
N ALA A 130 0.51 -3.85 -11.29
CA ALA A 130 0.02 -3.58 -9.93
C ALA A 130 -0.12 -2.07 -9.67
N ARG A 131 0.80 -1.25 -10.18
CA ARG A 131 0.70 0.22 -10.09
C ARG A 131 -0.44 0.76 -10.94
N ILE A 132 -0.59 0.25 -12.17
CA ILE A 132 -1.70 0.63 -13.06
C ILE A 132 -3.04 0.34 -12.39
N VAL A 133 -3.22 -0.88 -11.87
CA VAL A 133 -4.45 -1.27 -11.15
C VAL A 133 -4.66 -0.43 -9.89
N ALA A 134 -3.58 -0.11 -9.16
CA ALA A 134 -3.67 0.70 -7.96
C ALA A 134 -4.08 2.16 -8.23
N GLY A 135 -3.65 2.73 -9.35
CA GLY A 135 -4.08 4.07 -9.79
C GLY A 135 -5.43 4.06 -10.50
N ASN A 136 -5.74 3.01 -11.25
CA ASN A 136 -6.93 2.90 -12.09
C ASN A 136 -7.62 1.55 -11.81
N PRO A 137 -8.43 1.44 -10.73
CA PRO A 137 -9.04 0.18 -10.32
C PRO A 137 -9.96 -0.43 -11.39
N ASP A 138 -10.55 0.40 -12.24
CA ASP A 138 -11.48 -0.01 -13.31
C ASP A 138 -10.79 -0.52 -14.58
N THR A 139 -9.45 -0.61 -14.60
CA THR A 139 -8.68 -1.07 -15.77
C THR A 139 -9.02 -2.50 -16.16
N PHE A 140 -9.35 -3.36 -15.18
CA PHE A 140 -9.66 -4.76 -15.40
C PHE A 140 -10.98 -5.15 -14.72
N PRO A 141 -11.70 -6.17 -15.24
CA PRO A 141 -12.90 -6.68 -14.62
C PRO A 141 -12.65 -7.08 -13.15
N SER A 142 -13.51 -6.60 -12.27
CA SER A 142 -13.50 -6.93 -10.84
C SER A 142 -14.92 -7.13 -10.34
N GLN A 143 -15.07 -7.74 -9.17
CA GLN A 143 -16.39 -7.99 -8.60
C GLN A 143 -17.07 -6.66 -8.21
N PRO A 144 -18.40 -6.53 -8.37
CA PRO A 144 -19.13 -5.36 -7.91
C PRO A 144 -18.90 -5.12 -6.41
N GLY A 145 -18.51 -3.89 -6.05
CA GLY A 145 -18.20 -3.53 -4.65
C GLY A 145 -16.84 -4.02 -4.15
N ALA A 146 -15.95 -4.47 -5.03
CA ALA A 146 -14.57 -4.74 -4.67
C ALA A 146 -13.92 -3.51 -4.03
N GLN A 147 -13.13 -3.73 -2.98
CA GLN A 147 -12.43 -2.66 -2.30
C GLN A 147 -11.34 -2.07 -3.20
N HIS A 148 -11.13 -0.75 -3.09
CA HIS A 148 -10.07 -0.07 -3.82
C HIS A 148 -8.69 -0.70 -3.51
N PRO A 149 -7.82 -0.97 -4.50
CA PRO A 149 -6.50 -1.58 -4.29
C PRO A 149 -5.61 -0.85 -3.29
N ALA A 150 -5.71 0.48 -3.23
CA ALA A 150 -4.98 1.30 -2.26
C ALA A 150 -5.27 0.91 -0.80
N ALA A 151 -6.44 0.32 -0.50
CA ALA A 151 -6.75 -0.15 0.84
C ALA A 151 -5.96 -1.42 1.20
N GLU A 152 -5.79 -2.35 0.27
CA GLU A 152 -4.94 -3.53 0.47
C GLU A 152 -3.47 -3.10 0.62
N LEU A 153 -3.02 -2.13 -0.19
CA LEU A 153 -1.69 -1.53 -0.08
C LEU A 153 -1.48 -0.85 1.29
N LEU A 154 -2.49 -0.14 1.80
CA LEU A 154 -2.44 0.49 3.13
C LEU A 154 -2.34 -0.57 4.24
N VAL A 155 -3.11 -1.66 4.14
CA VAL A 155 -3.03 -2.79 5.10
C VAL A 155 -1.61 -3.35 5.15
N PHE A 156 -0.97 -3.57 3.99
CA PHE A 156 0.42 -4.03 3.95
C PHE A 156 1.40 -3.06 4.58
N LEU A 157 1.26 -1.76 4.29
CA LEU A 157 2.11 -0.73 4.88
C LEU A 157 1.96 -0.65 6.39
N LEU A 158 0.73 -0.73 6.91
CA LEU A 158 0.45 -0.73 8.34
C LEU A 158 0.95 -2.00 9.03
N ALA A 159 0.85 -3.16 8.36
CA ALA A 159 1.41 -4.42 8.86
C ALA A 159 2.94 -4.37 8.97
N GLU A 160 3.65 -3.84 7.96
CA GLU A 160 5.10 -3.65 8.02
C GLU A 160 5.52 -2.58 9.04
N ALA A 161 4.65 -1.60 9.31
CA ALA A 161 4.87 -0.57 10.33
C ALA A 161 4.51 -1.03 11.75
N ALA A 162 4.05 -2.27 11.96
CA ALA A 162 3.78 -2.79 13.29
C ALA A 162 5.08 -2.92 14.11
N ASP A 163 5.03 -2.54 15.39
CA ASP A 163 6.18 -2.68 16.28
C ASP A 163 6.22 -4.14 16.78
N PRO A 164 7.35 -4.86 16.65
CA PRO A 164 7.47 -6.23 17.16
C PRO A 164 7.23 -6.36 18.67
N LEU A 165 7.39 -5.27 19.42
CA LEU A 165 7.17 -5.22 20.87
C LEU A 165 5.72 -4.86 21.24
N ASP A 166 4.91 -4.43 20.27
CA ASP A 166 3.51 -4.11 20.48
C ASP A 166 2.67 -5.39 20.38
N PRO A 167 1.94 -5.79 21.44
CA PRO A 167 1.14 -7.00 21.44
C PRO A 167 -0.11 -6.88 20.55
N THR A 168 -0.46 -5.69 20.08
CA THR A 168 -1.62 -5.53 19.21
C THR A 168 -1.29 -6.02 17.79
N PRO A 169 -2.03 -7.00 17.26
CA PRO A 169 -1.72 -7.58 15.95
C PRO A 169 -1.86 -6.51 14.85
N GLY A 170 -0.91 -6.52 13.92
CA GLY A 170 -0.99 -5.70 12.72
C GLY A 170 -2.24 -6.06 11.89
N PRO A 171 -2.76 -5.11 11.09
CA PRO A 171 -3.90 -5.39 10.25
C PRO A 171 -3.51 -6.37 9.13
N GLY A 172 -4.31 -7.43 8.95
CA GLY A 172 -4.20 -8.33 7.81
C GLY A 172 -2.93 -9.19 7.76
N ALA A 173 -2.71 -9.81 6.60
CA ALA A 173 -1.51 -10.60 6.33
C ALA A 173 -0.36 -9.69 5.88
N PRO A 174 0.90 -10.00 6.25
CA PRO A 174 2.04 -9.22 5.78
C PRO A 174 2.18 -9.32 4.26
N PRO A 175 2.71 -8.27 3.59
CA PRO A 175 2.96 -8.31 2.16
C PRO A 175 3.98 -9.39 1.81
N PRO A 176 4.02 -9.83 0.54
CA PRO A 176 5.13 -10.63 0.05
C PRO A 176 6.47 -9.90 0.25
N PRO A 177 7.55 -10.60 0.64
CA PRO A 177 8.85 -9.96 0.88
C PRO A 177 9.33 -9.14 -0.33
N GLY A 178 9.74 -7.91 -0.07
CA GLY A 178 10.25 -6.96 -1.07
C GLY A 178 9.17 -6.32 -1.96
N PHE A 179 7.88 -6.69 -1.81
CA PHE A 179 6.81 -6.13 -2.64
C PHE A 179 6.70 -4.61 -2.48
N ILE A 180 6.61 -4.12 -1.24
CA ILE A 180 6.44 -2.70 -0.96
C ILE A 180 7.64 -1.89 -1.44
N ASP A 181 8.86 -2.36 -1.16
CA ASP A 181 10.07 -1.66 -1.58
C ASP A 181 10.17 -1.59 -3.10
N GLU A 182 9.94 -2.68 -3.82
CA GLU A 182 9.97 -2.69 -5.29
C GLU A 182 8.79 -1.93 -5.92
N PHE A 183 7.62 -1.93 -5.27
CA PHE A 183 6.45 -1.18 -5.72
C PHE A 183 6.77 0.32 -5.79
N PHE A 184 7.46 0.88 -4.79
CA PHE A 184 7.75 2.31 -4.73
C PHE A 184 9.13 2.74 -5.29
N SER A 185 10.19 1.94 -5.10
CA SER A 185 11.58 2.38 -5.41
C SER A 185 11.92 2.47 -6.90
N GLY A 186 11.19 1.79 -7.77
CA GLY A 186 11.41 1.76 -9.22
C GLY A 186 10.31 2.41 -10.05
N ALA A 187 9.40 3.16 -9.44
CA ALA A 187 8.30 3.84 -10.11
C ALA A 187 8.70 5.26 -10.50
N ASP A 188 8.40 5.67 -11.73
CA ASP A 188 8.37 7.08 -12.12
C ASP A 188 7.18 7.79 -11.45
N TYR A 189 7.20 9.12 -11.49
CA TYR A 189 6.18 9.93 -10.81
C TYR A 189 4.76 9.65 -11.36
N ASP A 190 4.62 9.61 -12.68
CA ASP A 190 3.32 9.48 -13.35
C ASP A 190 2.65 8.12 -13.06
N SER A 191 3.43 7.04 -12.93
CA SER A 191 2.87 5.72 -12.61
C SER A 191 2.42 5.57 -11.16
N ILE A 192 3.02 6.32 -10.22
CA ILE A 192 2.71 6.20 -8.80
C ILE A 192 1.72 7.25 -8.31
N GLU A 193 1.72 8.47 -8.89
CA GLU A 193 0.91 9.61 -8.41
C GLU A 193 -0.56 9.24 -8.19
N THR A 194 -1.18 8.60 -9.18
CA THR A 194 -2.60 8.25 -9.12
C THR A 194 -2.88 7.24 -7.99
N ALA A 195 -2.02 6.23 -7.84
CA ALA A 195 -2.13 5.26 -6.75
C ALA A 195 -1.90 5.90 -5.36
N MET A 196 -1.02 6.89 -5.28
CA MET A 196 -0.74 7.62 -4.05
C MET A 196 -1.91 8.51 -3.60
N GLY A 197 -2.71 9.02 -4.52
CA GLY A 197 -3.86 9.88 -4.21
C GLY A 197 -4.81 9.22 -3.20
N GLU A 198 -5.39 8.08 -3.60
CA GLU A 198 -6.30 7.34 -2.72
C GLU A 198 -5.58 6.76 -1.50
N LEU A 199 -4.32 6.34 -1.63
CA LEU A 199 -3.53 5.84 -0.49
C LEU A 199 -3.37 6.91 0.61
N TYR A 200 -3.05 8.15 0.25
CA TYR A 200 -2.94 9.24 1.22
C TYR A 200 -4.28 9.62 1.84
N GLU A 201 -5.36 9.52 1.07
CA GLU A 201 -6.70 9.74 1.59
C GLU A 201 -7.09 8.67 2.63
N LEU A 202 -6.85 7.39 2.33
CA LEU A 202 -7.10 6.31 3.28
C LEU A 202 -6.18 6.39 4.50
N LEU A 203 -4.92 6.78 4.31
CA LEU A 203 -3.97 7.00 5.40
C LEU A 203 -4.43 8.16 6.31
N ARG A 204 -4.90 9.27 5.74
CA ARG A 204 -5.53 10.38 6.49
C ARG A 204 -6.75 9.87 7.29
N GLN A 205 -7.62 9.08 6.66
CA GLN A 205 -8.79 8.49 7.33
C GLN A 205 -8.42 7.55 8.46
N SER A 206 -7.29 6.84 8.38
CA SER A 206 -6.84 5.92 9.43
C SER A 206 -6.51 6.61 10.76
N VAL A 207 -6.21 7.91 10.73
CA VAL A 207 -5.98 8.75 11.92
C VAL A 207 -7.15 9.69 12.21
N ASP A 208 -8.24 9.62 11.44
CA ASP A 208 -9.43 10.42 11.70
C ASP A 208 -10.02 10.02 13.06
N LYS A 209 -10.27 11.02 13.91
CA LYS A 209 -10.77 10.84 15.28
C LYS A 209 -9.90 9.93 16.14
N VAL A 210 -8.61 9.86 15.88
CA VAL A 210 -7.64 9.17 16.75
C VAL A 210 -7.09 10.15 17.78
N SER A 211 -7.10 9.77 19.05
CA SER A 211 -6.53 10.57 20.13
C SER A 211 -5.09 10.18 20.43
N ALA A 212 -4.43 10.90 21.32
CA ALA A 212 -3.07 10.58 21.79
C ALA A 212 -2.91 9.17 22.38
N LEU A 213 -3.99 8.48 22.76
CA LEU A 213 -3.93 7.11 23.29
C LEU A 213 -4.37 6.05 22.26
N GLY A 214 -4.74 6.47 21.06
CA GLY A 214 -5.06 5.57 19.96
C GLY A 214 -3.83 5.23 19.11
N ASP A 215 -4.02 4.41 18.07
CA ASP A 215 -2.95 3.96 17.18
C ASP A 215 -2.69 4.96 16.05
N PHE A 216 -2.07 6.09 16.40
CA PHE A 216 -1.55 7.02 15.39
C PHE A 216 -0.11 6.67 14.98
N GLN A 217 0.61 5.89 15.79
CA GLN A 217 2.02 5.60 15.59
C GLN A 217 2.26 4.79 14.32
N ARG A 218 1.43 3.77 14.02
CA ARG A 218 1.56 3.00 12.78
C ARG A 218 1.32 3.86 11.53
N PRO A 219 0.20 4.60 11.40
CA PRO A 219 0.01 5.55 10.31
C PRO A 219 1.16 6.57 10.17
N LEU A 220 1.66 7.10 11.29
CA LEU A 220 2.76 8.08 11.28
C LEU A 220 4.07 7.47 10.75
N ARG A 221 4.39 6.24 11.14
CA ARG A 221 5.54 5.49 10.61
C ARG A 221 5.40 5.23 9.11
N VAL A 222 4.20 4.87 8.65
CA VAL A 222 3.89 4.71 7.22
C VAL A 222 4.12 6.02 6.46
N LEU A 223 3.54 7.12 6.94
CA LEU A 223 3.70 8.43 6.31
C LEU A 223 5.17 8.84 6.23
N ARG A 224 5.93 8.66 7.31
CA ARG A 224 7.37 8.96 7.35
C ARG A 224 8.15 8.13 6.33
N ARG A 225 7.84 6.84 6.17
CA ARG A 225 8.48 6.00 5.15
C ARG A 225 8.16 6.48 3.74
N LEU A 226 6.89 6.75 3.44
CA LEU A 226 6.46 7.23 2.12
C LEU A 226 7.14 8.55 1.77
N VAL A 227 7.21 9.49 2.71
CA VAL A 227 7.92 10.77 2.52
C VAL A 227 9.43 10.60 2.32
N GLY A 228 10.02 9.50 2.81
CA GLY A 228 11.41 9.15 2.53
C GLY A 228 11.68 8.77 1.07
N ILE A 229 10.63 8.47 0.28
CA ILE A 229 10.73 8.09 -1.12
C ILE A 229 10.40 9.33 -1.99
N PRO A 230 11.34 9.82 -2.84
CA PRO A 230 11.19 11.11 -3.52
C PRO A 230 9.88 11.28 -4.31
N ASN A 231 9.47 10.28 -5.08
CA ASN A 231 8.25 10.37 -5.90
C ASN A 231 6.97 10.33 -5.05
N CYS A 232 6.96 9.59 -3.94
CA CYS A 232 5.86 9.58 -2.98
C CYS A 232 5.77 10.93 -2.24
N ALA A 233 6.90 11.49 -1.82
CA ALA A 233 6.97 12.82 -1.21
C ALA A 233 6.43 13.91 -2.16
N LYS A 234 6.81 13.85 -3.43
CA LYS A 234 6.28 14.73 -4.48
C LYS A 234 4.77 14.56 -4.66
N ALA A 235 4.28 13.32 -4.67
CA ALA A 235 2.85 13.03 -4.80
C ALA A 235 2.06 13.57 -3.60
N LEU A 236 2.62 13.51 -2.38
CA LEU A 236 1.99 14.05 -1.18
C LEU A 236 1.76 15.57 -1.27
N VAL A 237 2.78 16.34 -1.65
CA VAL A 237 2.65 17.81 -1.75
C VAL A 237 1.83 18.25 -2.96
N ASN A 238 1.71 17.41 -3.98
CA ASN A 238 0.84 17.63 -5.14
C ASN A 238 -0.60 17.17 -4.89
N HIS A 239 -0.86 16.48 -3.78
CA HIS A 239 -2.17 15.93 -3.46
C HIS A 239 -3.25 17.04 -3.43
N PRO A 240 -4.46 16.81 -3.97
CA PRO A 240 -5.54 17.81 -3.96
C PRO A 240 -5.95 18.28 -2.56
N LYS A 241 -5.75 17.43 -1.54
CA LYS A 241 -5.95 17.75 -0.13
C LYS A 241 -4.64 18.05 0.61
N TRP A 242 -3.59 18.45 -0.08
CA TRP A 242 -2.42 19.06 0.57
C TRP A 242 -2.85 20.37 1.23
N ILE A 243 -3.45 21.27 0.45
CA ILE A 243 -4.15 22.47 0.94
C ILE A 243 -5.59 22.39 0.42
N PRO A 244 -6.56 21.98 1.26
CA PRO A 244 -7.96 21.89 0.86
C PRO A 244 -8.50 23.25 0.41
N LYS A 245 -9.18 23.27 -0.74
CA LYS A 245 -9.81 24.48 -1.31
C LYS A 245 -11.32 24.52 -1.07
N ASN A 246 -11.89 23.45 -0.53
CA ASN A 246 -13.33 23.33 -0.37
C ASN A 246 -13.81 24.24 0.77
N GLN A 247 -14.72 25.15 0.47
CA GLN A 247 -15.48 25.85 1.49
C GLN A 247 -16.66 24.97 1.90
N ILE A 248 -16.76 24.70 3.20
CA ILE A 248 -17.89 23.99 3.78
C ILE A 248 -18.74 25.03 4.48
N MET A 249 -20.00 25.14 4.04
CA MET A 249 -21.02 25.95 4.72
C MET A 249 -20.98 25.54 6.20
N PHE A 250 -20.69 26.48 7.11
CA PHE A 250 -20.56 26.28 8.58
C PHE A 250 -19.21 25.83 9.16
N ILE A 251 -18.19 25.50 8.36
CA ILE A 251 -16.84 25.18 8.88
C ILE A 251 -15.84 26.19 8.32
N GLY A 252 -15.12 26.89 9.20
CA GLY A 252 -14.13 27.88 8.78
C GLY A 252 -12.85 27.25 8.25
N GLU A 253 -12.07 28.05 7.53
CA GLU A 253 -10.93 27.57 6.74
C GLU A 253 -9.83 26.91 7.58
N GLY A 254 -9.59 27.38 8.80
CA GLY A 254 -8.63 26.76 9.72
C GLY A 254 -9.07 25.35 10.10
N ARG A 255 -10.37 25.17 10.39
CA ARG A 255 -10.93 23.86 10.70
C ARG A 255 -10.97 22.93 9.49
N VAL A 256 -11.26 23.45 8.30
CA VAL A 256 -11.17 22.68 7.06
C VAL A 256 -9.74 22.19 6.82
N MET A 257 -8.75 23.06 7.05
CA MET A 257 -7.34 22.71 6.91
C MET A 257 -6.94 21.55 7.83
N GLU A 258 -7.40 21.54 9.07
CA GLU A 258 -7.13 20.46 10.02
C GLU A 258 -7.81 19.13 9.62
N LEU A 259 -9.11 19.14 9.31
CA LEU A 259 -9.86 17.90 9.15
C LEU A 259 -9.67 17.24 7.77
N TYR A 260 -9.48 18.05 6.74
CA TYR A 260 -9.48 17.56 5.36
C TYR A 260 -8.09 17.48 4.75
N SER A 261 -7.09 18.22 5.27
CA SER A 261 -5.75 18.06 4.73
C SER A 261 -5.12 16.74 5.16
N VAL A 262 -4.22 16.21 4.33
CA VAL A 262 -3.55 14.93 4.64
C VAL A 262 -2.76 15.05 5.95
N LEU A 263 -1.97 16.11 6.12
CA LEU A 263 -1.20 16.32 7.35
C LEU A 263 -2.04 16.82 8.53
N GLY A 264 -3.12 17.57 8.27
CA GLY A 264 -4.01 18.09 9.29
C GLY A 264 -4.56 17.01 10.20
N ALA A 265 -4.92 15.85 9.65
CA ALA A 265 -5.42 14.73 10.46
C ALA A 265 -4.38 14.18 11.44
N PHE A 266 -3.09 14.24 11.09
CA PHE A 266 -2.01 13.88 12.02
C PHE A 266 -1.75 14.98 13.06
N PHE A 267 -1.86 16.25 12.68
CA PHE A 267 -1.77 17.37 13.62
C PHE A 267 -2.97 17.42 14.58
N HIS A 268 -4.14 16.92 14.16
CA HIS A 268 -5.33 16.85 15.02
C HIS A 268 -5.16 15.91 16.22
N VAL A 269 -4.27 14.91 16.12
CA VAL A 269 -4.01 13.96 17.21
C VAL A 269 -3.48 14.73 18.42
N SER A 270 -4.27 14.77 19.49
CA SER A 270 -3.94 15.52 20.70
C SER A 270 -4.40 14.79 21.96
N ALA A 271 -3.75 15.12 23.07
CA ALA A 271 -4.20 14.75 24.40
C ALA A 271 -5.35 15.65 24.90
N ILE A 272 -5.51 16.82 24.28
CA ILE A 272 -6.58 17.76 24.60
C ILE A 272 -7.80 17.38 23.78
N ARG A 273 -8.93 17.20 24.47
CA ARG A 273 -10.19 16.85 23.83
C ARG A 273 -10.73 18.01 23.01
N ASP A 274 -10.96 17.76 21.72
CA ASP A 274 -11.85 18.58 20.90
C ASP A 274 -13.32 18.19 21.21
N ARG A 275 -14.16 19.19 21.51
CA ARG A 275 -15.57 18.97 21.84
C ARG A 275 -16.42 18.75 20.59
N GLU A 276 -16.10 19.44 19.51
CA GLU A 276 -16.86 19.40 18.25
C GLU A 276 -16.48 18.16 17.43
N PHE A 277 -15.20 17.78 17.47
CA PHE A 277 -14.64 16.65 16.72
C PHE A 277 -13.96 15.66 17.65
N ALA A 278 -14.76 15.00 18.50
CA ALA A 278 -14.22 14.13 19.55
C ALA A 278 -13.47 12.90 19.01
N SER A 279 -12.21 12.76 19.43
CA SER A 279 -11.35 11.61 19.13
C SER A 279 -11.50 10.48 20.16
N LYS A 280 -11.11 9.27 19.74
CA LYS A 280 -11.09 8.07 20.55
C LYS A 280 -9.67 7.48 20.63
N PRO A 281 -9.33 6.84 21.76
CA PRO A 281 -10.11 6.79 22.99
C PRO A 281 -10.12 8.12 23.76
N ASP A 282 -11.07 8.30 24.69
CA ASP A 282 -11.17 9.53 25.50
C ASP A 282 -10.05 9.56 26.55
N VAL A 283 -9.04 10.39 26.29
CA VAL A 283 -7.86 10.57 27.17
C VAL A 283 -8.28 11.03 28.57
N GLY A 284 -9.28 11.92 28.66
CA GLY A 284 -9.80 12.42 29.93
C GLY A 284 -10.38 11.30 30.78
N GLN A 285 -11.21 10.45 30.18
CA GLN A 285 -11.80 9.31 30.88
C GLN A 285 -10.79 8.24 31.24
N GLN A 286 -9.86 7.89 30.34
CA GLN A 286 -8.90 6.82 30.60
C GLN A 286 -7.86 7.22 31.64
N CYS A 287 -7.28 8.42 31.51
CA CYS A 287 -6.19 8.86 32.38
C CYS A 287 -6.66 9.58 33.64
N PHE A 288 -7.85 10.19 33.63
CA PHE A 288 -8.27 11.12 34.67
C PHE A 288 -9.70 10.89 35.21
N SER A 289 -10.31 9.73 34.95
CA SER A 289 -11.57 9.37 35.63
C SER A 289 -11.36 9.36 37.15
N GLU A 290 -12.27 10.01 37.89
CA GLU A 290 -12.21 10.12 39.34
C GLU A 290 -10.89 10.73 39.87
N ALA A 291 -10.32 11.71 39.16
CA ALA A 291 -9.04 12.33 39.54
C ALA A 291 -8.98 12.85 40.99
N SER A 292 -10.12 13.20 41.59
CA SER A 292 -10.23 13.63 42.99
C SER A 292 -10.02 12.52 44.03
N SER A 293 -10.23 11.25 43.67
CA SER A 293 -10.03 10.09 44.55
C SER A 293 -8.76 9.30 44.22
N ARG A 294 -8.14 9.55 43.06
CA ARG A 294 -6.92 8.86 42.63
C ARG A 294 -5.68 9.27 43.44
N ARG A 295 -4.74 8.34 43.56
CA ARG A 295 -3.45 8.61 44.18
C ARG A 295 -2.64 9.56 43.29
N PRO A 296 -1.88 10.51 43.87
CA PRO A 296 -1.03 11.41 43.10
C PRO A 296 -0.04 10.70 42.17
N ALA A 297 0.49 9.54 42.59
CA ALA A 297 1.42 8.76 41.77
C ALA A 297 0.79 8.24 40.46
N ASP A 298 -0.48 7.83 40.49
CA ASP A 298 -1.19 7.30 39.32
C ASP A 298 -1.49 8.42 38.30
N LEU A 299 -1.77 9.63 38.80
CA LEU A 299 -1.92 10.83 37.98
C LEU A 299 -0.59 11.21 37.30
N LEU A 300 0.51 11.22 38.04
CA LEU A 300 1.85 11.51 37.50
C LEU A 300 2.28 10.48 36.44
N SER A 301 1.96 9.20 36.66
CA SER A 301 2.18 8.15 35.66
C SER A 301 1.41 8.44 34.37
N SER A 302 0.13 8.81 34.48
CA SER A 302 -0.71 9.17 33.33
C SER A 302 -0.16 10.37 32.55
N PHE A 303 0.29 11.43 33.25
CA PHE A 303 0.95 12.57 32.60
C PHE A 303 2.24 12.16 31.88
N THR A 304 3.04 11.29 32.49
CA THR A 304 4.30 10.81 31.89
C THR A 304 4.04 10.02 30.62
N THR A 305 3.05 9.13 30.63
CA THR A 305 2.61 8.37 29.45
C THR A 305 2.16 9.31 28.33
N ILE A 306 1.23 10.22 28.62
CA ILE A 306 0.74 11.19 27.63
C ILE A 306 1.90 12.00 27.04
N LYS A 307 2.80 12.52 27.88
CA LYS A 307 3.94 13.32 27.43
C LYS A 307 4.87 12.51 26.53
N SER A 308 5.18 11.27 26.91
CA SER A 308 6.02 10.38 26.11
C SER A 308 5.42 10.13 24.72
N VAL A 309 4.12 9.81 24.69
CA VAL A 309 3.41 9.51 23.44
C VAL A 309 3.30 10.75 22.55
N MET A 310 2.97 11.92 23.11
CA MET A 310 2.92 13.18 22.36
C MET A 310 4.29 13.62 21.83
N ASN A 311 5.37 13.41 22.59
CA ASN A 311 6.72 13.69 22.08
C ASN A 311 7.03 12.81 20.86
N GLY A 312 6.63 11.53 20.88
CA GLY A 312 6.76 10.65 19.72
C GLY A 312 6.01 11.15 18.48
N LEU A 313 4.80 11.69 18.66
CA LEU A 313 4.04 12.35 17.60
C LEU A 313 4.81 13.55 17.04
N TYR A 314 5.26 14.46 17.91
CA TYR A 314 5.96 15.68 17.51
C TYR A 314 7.27 15.40 16.79
N ASP A 315 8.06 14.44 17.28
CA ASP A 315 9.30 14.03 16.62
C ASP A 315 9.02 13.44 15.23
N GLY A 316 8.01 12.58 15.09
CA GLY A 316 7.63 12.01 13.80
C GLY A 316 7.12 13.06 12.79
N LEU A 317 6.29 14.00 13.25
CA LEU A 317 5.79 15.11 12.42
C LEU A 317 6.92 16.05 12.00
N LYS A 318 7.82 16.38 12.93
CA LYS A 318 9.02 17.17 12.65
C LYS A 318 9.89 16.48 11.60
N ASP A 319 10.13 15.19 11.72
CA ASP A 319 10.94 14.42 10.75
C ASP A 319 10.32 14.46 9.35
N ILE A 320 8.99 14.31 9.25
CA ILE A 320 8.25 14.42 7.98
C ILE A 320 8.45 15.81 7.37
N LEU A 321 8.18 16.88 8.11
CA LEU A 321 8.33 18.25 7.62
C LEU A 321 9.78 18.55 7.20
N LEU A 322 10.76 18.16 8.02
CA LEU A 322 12.18 18.37 7.70
C LEU A 322 12.61 17.60 6.45
N THR A 323 12.10 16.39 6.25
CA THR A 323 12.40 15.61 5.04
C THR A 323 11.85 16.30 3.80
N LEU A 324 10.61 16.79 3.85
CA LEU A 324 10.00 17.55 2.75
C LEU A 324 10.67 18.91 2.52
N LEU A 325 11.15 19.60 3.56
CA LEU A 325 11.85 20.88 3.41
C LEU A 325 13.25 20.73 2.80
N LYS A 326 13.91 19.59 3.01
CA LYS A 326 15.24 19.33 2.46
C LYS A 326 15.21 19.20 0.94
N ASN A 327 14.16 18.59 0.38
CA ASN A 327 14.00 18.39 -1.05
C ASN A 327 13.46 19.65 -1.75
N LEU A 328 14.12 20.07 -2.84
CA LEU A 328 13.77 21.26 -3.61
C LEU A 328 12.37 21.17 -4.23
N ASP A 329 11.96 19.98 -4.67
CA ASP A 329 10.66 19.78 -5.34
C ASP A 329 9.47 19.92 -4.38
N THR A 330 9.70 19.75 -3.08
CA THR A 330 8.65 19.75 -2.05
C THR A 330 8.72 20.97 -1.14
N ARG A 331 9.89 21.62 -1.03
CA ARG A 331 10.14 22.72 -0.08
C ARG A 331 9.13 23.86 -0.16
N GLU A 332 8.91 24.41 -1.36
CA GLU A 332 8.04 25.57 -1.54
C GLU A 332 6.59 25.26 -1.12
N LYS A 333 6.11 24.05 -1.44
CA LYS A 333 4.77 23.61 -1.06
C LYS A 333 4.60 23.39 0.44
N VAL A 334 5.68 23.03 1.15
CA VAL A 334 5.67 22.95 2.61
C VAL A 334 5.63 24.34 3.23
N LEU A 335 6.41 25.28 2.72
CA LEU A 335 6.37 26.67 3.18
C LEU A 335 5.00 27.29 2.94
N GLU A 336 4.40 27.03 1.77
CA GLU A 336 3.03 27.42 1.45
C GLU A 336 2.02 26.80 2.43
N TYR A 337 2.12 25.49 2.69
CA TYR A 337 1.24 24.81 3.66
C TYR A 337 1.31 25.46 5.04
N ILE A 338 2.52 25.73 5.55
CA ILE A 338 2.71 26.35 6.86
C ILE A 338 2.12 27.77 6.88
N ALA A 339 2.36 28.57 5.82
CA ALA A 339 1.79 29.90 5.69
C ALA A 339 0.25 29.87 5.69
N GLU A 340 -0.34 28.93 4.94
CA GLU A 340 -1.79 28.73 4.89
C GLU A 340 -2.37 28.31 6.24
N VAL A 341 -1.71 27.40 6.98
CA VAL A 341 -2.13 27.02 8.34
C VAL A 341 -2.14 28.24 9.26
N ILE A 342 -1.10 29.07 9.23
CA ILE A 342 -1.01 30.27 10.08
C ILE A 342 -2.10 31.27 9.71
N ASN A 343 -2.23 31.61 8.43
CA ASN A 343 -3.16 32.63 7.95
C ASN A 343 -4.61 32.24 8.24
N LYS A 344 -4.99 30.99 7.95
CA LYS A 344 -6.35 30.46 8.18
C LYS A 344 -6.71 30.35 9.67
N ASN A 345 -5.72 30.39 10.56
CA ASN A 345 -5.90 30.31 12.01
C ASN A 345 -5.57 31.62 12.73
N ALA A 346 -5.39 32.73 12.03
CA ALA A 346 -5.05 34.03 12.63
C ALA A 346 -6.05 34.48 13.71
N SER A 347 -7.33 34.10 13.57
CA SER A 347 -8.38 34.43 14.56
C SER A 347 -8.18 33.78 15.94
N ARG A 348 -7.25 32.82 16.08
CA ARG A 348 -6.88 32.22 17.38
C ARG A 348 -6.23 33.21 18.35
N SER A 349 -5.73 34.34 17.86
CA SER A 349 -5.19 35.40 18.73
C SER A 349 -6.27 36.24 19.42
N GLY A 350 -7.55 36.05 19.06
CA GLY A 350 -8.68 36.74 19.67
C GLY A 350 -8.99 36.23 21.09
N MET A 351 -9.72 37.03 21.86
CA MET A 351 -10.11 36.71 23.23
C MET A 351 -11.02 35.47 23.33
N GLN A 352 -11.82 35.19 22.30
CA GLN A 352 -12.64 33.99 22.18
C GLN A 352 -12.38 33.35 20.82
N VAL A 353 -11.89 32.12 20.83
CA VAL A 353 -11.64 31.33 19.62
C VAL A 353 -12.92 30.58 19.27
N ASP A 354 -13.42 30.76 18.06
CA ASP A 354 -14.54 29.98 17.52
C ASP A 354 -14.04 28.58 17.11
N PRO A 355 -14.46 27.51 17.80
CA PRO A 355 -13.95 26.16 17.57
C PRO A 355 -14.37 25.57 16.22
N LEU A 356 -15.40 26.13 15.57
CA LEU A 356 -15.83 25.69 14.23
C LEU A 356 -15.07 26.41 13.11
N LYS A 357 -14.43 27.55 13.41
CA LYS A 357 -13.69 28.34 12.42
C LYS A 357 -12.20 28.11 12.45
N CYS A 358 -11.63 28.03 13.65
CA CYS A 358 -10.22 27.72 13.84
C CYS A 358 -10.04 26.22 14.02
N ALA A 359 -8.86 25.73 13.68
CA ALA A 359 -8.43 24.38 14.01
C ALA A 359 -8.36 24.18 15.53
N SER A 360 -8.25 22.93 15.97
CA SER A 360 -8.13 22.54 17.38
C SER A 360 -6.77 22.88 17.98
N SER A 361 -6.57 22.61 19.26
CA SER A 361 -5.26 22.76 19.93
C SER A 361 -4.20 21.73 19.50
N GLY A 362 -4.56 20.76 18.65
CA GLY A 362 -3.58 19.82 18.07
C GLY A 362 -2.66 20.48 17.03
N ILE A 363 -3.21 21.38 16.21
CA ILE A 363 -2.45 22.25 15.28
C ILE A 363 -1.95 23.50 16.02
#